data_AF-A0A6N9TTS6-F1
#
_entry.id   AF-A0A6N9TTS6-F1
#
_cell.length_a   1.000
_cell.length_b   1.000
_cell.length_c   1.000
_cell.angle_alpha   90.00
_cell.angle_beta   90.00
_cell.angle_gamma   90.00
#
_symmetry.space_group_name_H-M   'P 1'
#
loop_
_entity.id
_entity.type
_entity.pdbx_description
1 polymer ?
#
loop_
_entity_poly.entity_id
_entity_poly.type
_entity_poly.pdbx_seq_one_letter_code
_entity_poly.pdbx_strand_id
1 'polypeptide(L)'
;DAALPEERRTRAERDLIGHDIWSRTLGSTELPLRAAHAAQCLGFLRAAPDFPVALLTAGAWLRLRTPFGSVALRGAGGGLGALAVTVQRA
;
A
#
# COMPACT_ATOMS: atom_id res chain seq x y z
N ASP A 1 -3.17 5.71 19.58
CA ASP A 1 -3.56 4.77 20.65
C ASP A 1 -4.51 5.38 21.67
N ALA A 2 -4.17 6.52 22.29
CA ALA A 2 -5.06 7.20 23.24
C ALA A 2 -6.43 7.63 22.66
N ALA A 3 -6.52 7.83 21.33
CA ALA A 3 -7.76 8.16 20.62
C ALA A 3 -8.81 7.05 20.61
N LEU A 4 -8.44 5.79 20.91
CA LEU A 4 -9.40 4.70 21.10
C LEU A 4 -9.85 4.64 22.57
N PRO A 5 -11.15 4.42 22.86
CA PRO A 5 -11.62 4.02 24.18
C PRO A 5 -10.87 2.77 24.67
N GLU A 6 -10.66 2.65 25.98
CA GLU A 6 -9.84 1.58 26.56
C GLU A 6 -10.35 0.19 26.17
N GLU A 7 -11.67 0.01 26.14
CA GLU A 7 -12.35 -1.24 25.77
C GLU A 7 -12.10 -1.65 24.31
N ARG A 8 -11.75 -0.69 23.45
CA ARG A 8 -11.49 -0.89 22.01
C ARG A 8 -10.00 -1.00 21.69
N ARG A 9 -9.08 -0.85 22.64
CA ARG A 9 -7.62 -0.93 22.41
C ARG A 9 -7.11 -2.38 22.23
N THR A 10 -7.81 -3.17 21.44
CA THR A 10 -7.47 -4.57 21.14
C THR A 10 -6.55 -4.67 19.92
N ARG A 11 -5.87 -5.81 19.77
CA ARG A 11 -5.07 -6.09 18.56
C ARG A 11 -5.93 -6.10 17.30
N ALA A 12 -7.09 -6.76 17.37
CA ALA A 12 -8.02 -6.86 16.24
C ALA A 12 -8.52 -5.49 15.77
N GLU A 13 -8.88 -4.61 16.70
CA GLU A 13 -9.34 -3.26 16.36
C GLU A 13 -8.23 -2.44 15.70
N ARG A 14 -7.00 -2.51 16.24
CA ARG A 14 -5.83 -1.85 15.64
C ARG A 14 -5.52 -2.38 14.25
N ASP A 15 -5.65 -3.70 14.03
CA ASP A 15 -5.44 -4.31 12.72
C ASP A 15 -6.51 -3.84 11.71
N LEU A 16 -7.77 -3.72 12.13
CA LEU A 16 -8.86 -3.18 11.30
C LEU A 16 -8.60 -1.71 10.92
N ILE A 17 -8.26 -0.88 11.89
CA ILE A 17 -7.94 0.53 11.67
C ILE A 17 -6.70 0.67 10.79
N GLY A 18 -5.67 -0.14 11.05
CA GLY A 18 -4.47 -0.20 10.23
C GLY A 18 -4.83 -0.57 8.79
N HIS A 19 -5.60 -1.64 8.59
CA HIS A 19 -6.05 -2.06 7.28
C HIS A 19 -6.81 -0.96 6.53
N ASP A 20 -7.73 -0.27 7.21
CA ASP A 20 -8.48 0.85 6.66
C ASP A 20 -7.55 1.98 6.23
N ILE A 21 -6.74 2.51 7.16
CA ILE A 21 -5.81 3.62 6.89
C ILE A 21 -4.85 3.28 5.74
N TRP A 22 -4.27 2.10 5.76
CA TRP A 22 -3.33 1.64 4.74
C TRP A 22 -4.00 1.30 3.39
N SER A 23 -5.34 1.21 3.35
CA SER A 23 -6.13 0.98 2.14
C SER A 23 -6.74 2.22 1.52
N ARG A 24 -6.79 3.33 2.25
CA ARG A 24 -7.21 4.63 1.69
C ARG A 24 -6.32 5.03 0.52
N THR A 25 -6.95 5.60 -0.49
CA THR A 25 -6.26 6.07 -1.69
C THR A 25 -5.63 7.45 -1.49
N LEU A 26 -4.59 7.75 -2.26
CA LEU A 26 -3.88 9.02 -2.20
C LEU A 26 -4.51 10.05 -3.13
N GLY A 27 -5.04 11.13 -2.54
CA GLY A 27 -5.67 12.22 -3.28
C GLY A 27 -6.81 11.70 -4.17
N SER A 28 -6.79 12.08 -5.44
CA SER A 28 -7.76 11.63 -6.44
C SER A 28 -7.30 10.38 -7.21
N THR A 29 -6.24 9.69 -6.78
CA THR A 29 -5.70 8.51 -7.47
C THR A 29 -6.31 7.22 -6.94
N GLU A 30 -6.12 6.11 -7.66
CA GLU A 30 -6.46 4.76 -7.16
C GLU A 30 -5.31 4.12 -6.35
N LEU A 31 -4.21 4.84 -6.12
CA LEU A 31 -3.03 4.32 -5.44
C LEU A 31 -3.27 4.26 -3.91
N PRO A 32 -3.26 3.09 -3.27
CA PRO A 32 -3.43 3.00 -1.83
C PRO A 32 -2.18 3.50 -1.09
N LEU A 33 -2.39 4.10 0.08
CA LEU A 33 -1.33 4.69 0.91
C LEU A 33 -0.17 3.72 1.16
N ARG A 34 -0.45 2.43 1.38
CA ARG A 34 0.57 1.39 1.58
C ARG A 34 1.54 1.25 0.41
N ALA A 35 1.10 1.45 -0.82
CA ALA A 35 1.94 1.29 -2.00
C ALA A 35 2.93 2.45 -2.14
N ALA A 36 2.48 3.68 -1.87
CA ALA A 36 3.36 4.83 -1.79
C ALA A 36 4.35 4.72 -0.63
N HIS A 37 3.89 4.23 0.53
CA HIS A 37 4.78 3.99 1.67
C HIS A 37 5.83 2.93 1.37
N ALA A 38 5.47 1.84 0.68
CA ALA A 38 6.45 0.86 0.21
C ALA A 38 7.49 1.51 -0.70
N ALA A 39 7.07 2.33 -1.67
CA ALA A 39 8.00 3.07 -2.53
C ALA A 39 8.90 4.03 -1.72
N GLN A 40 8.38 4.68 -0.68
CA GLN A 40 9.17 5.52 0.22
C GLN A 40 10.21 4.71 1.00
N CYS A 41 9.81 3.61 1.62
CA CYS A 41 10.71 2.74 2.40
C CYS A 41 11.80 2.10 1.54
N LEU A 42 11.51 1.83 0.26
CA LEU A 42 12.48 1.34 -0.72
C LEU A 42 13.38 2.46 -1.30
N GLY A 43 13.15 3.73 -0.93
CA GLY A 43 13.92 4.87 -1.46
C GLY A 43 13.60 5.23 -2.91
N PHE A 44 12.46 4.79 -3.43
CA PHE A 44 12.02 5.06 -4.80
C PHE A 44 11.47 6.48 -4.97
N LEU A 45 10.88 7.05 -3.92
CA LEU A 45 10.29 8.41 -3.89
C LEU A 45 11.31 9.46 -3.43
N ARG A 46 12.40 9.61 -4.19
CA ARG A 46 13.35 10.71 -4.01
C ARG A 46 13.12 11.79 -5.07
N ALA A 47 13.33 13.04 -4.70
CA ALA A 47 13.19 14.16 -5.62
C ALA A 47 14.14 14.00 -6.82
N ALA A 48 13.58 14.05 -8.03
CA ALA A 48 14.32 14.09 -9.29
C ALA A 48 13.58 15.09 -10.20
N PRO A 49 14.09 16.32 -10.35
CA PRO A 49 13.37 17.41 -11.03
C PRO A 49 12.92 17.07 -12.46
N ASP A 50 13.71 16.29 -13.19
CA ASP A 50 13.46 15.97 -14.59
C ASP A 50 12.68 14.67 -14.79
N PHE A 51 12.21 14.04 -13.71
CA PHE A 51 11.49 12.77 -13.79
C PHE A 51 10.12 12.87 -13.08
N PRO A 52 9.02 12.97 -13.84
CA PRO A 52 7.70 12.97 -13.25
C PRO A 52 7.37 11.60 -12.68
N VAL A 53 6.91 11.57 -11.42
CA VAL A 53 6.29 10.38 -10.85
C VAL A 53 4.98 10.12 -11.60
N ALA A 54 4.82 8.91 -12.13
CA ALA A 54 3.67 8.54 -12.94
C ALA A 54 2.94 7.34 -12.32
N LEU A 55 1.60 7.40 -12.31
CA LEU A 55 0.75 6.27 -11.99
C LEU A 55 0.17 5.72 -13.30
N LEU A 56 0.54 4.49 -13.63
CA LEU A 56 0.09 3.80 -14.83
C LEU A 56 -0.97 2.76 -14.45
N THR A 57 -1.97 2.58 -15.29
CA THR A 57 -3.06 1.61 -15.09
C THR A 57 -3.15 0.65 -16.28
N ALA A 58 -3.43 -0.63 -16.02
CA ALA A 58 -3.60 -1.65 -17.04
C ALA A 58 -4.54 -2.76 -16.53
N GLY A 59 -5.84 -2.62 -16.81
CA GLY A 59 -6.85 -3.51 -16.26
C GLY A 59 -6.81 -3.52 -14.72
N ALA A 60 -6.63 -4.69 -14.12
CA ALA A 60 -6.52 -4.84 -12.67
C ALA A 60 -5.15 -4.42 -12.08
N TRP A 61 -4.22 -3.90 -12.89
CA TRP A 61 -2.88 -3.51 -12.43
C TRP A 61 -2.73 -2.00 -12.32
N LEU A 62 -2.07 -1.58 -11.24
CA LEU A 62 -1.54 -0.22 -11.08
C LEU A 62 -0.02 -0.31 -10.94
N ARG A 63 0.70 0.67 -11.50
CA ARG A 63 2.15 0.82 -11.34
C ARG A 63 2.51 2.26 -11.02
N LEU A 64 3.09 2.47 -9.85
CA LEU A 64 3.77 3.71 -9.51
C LEU A 64 5.18 3.66 -10.09
N ARG A 65 5.46 4.46 -11.12
CA ARG A 65 6.77 4.62 -11.73
C ARG A 65 7.46 5.83 -11.11
N THR A 66 8.67 5.63 -10.60
CA THR A 66 9.51 6.70 -10.03
C THR A 66 10.89 6.67 -10.68
N PRO A 67 11.77 7.64 -10.39
CA PRO A 67 13.10 7.72 -11.00
C PRO A 67 14.02 6.55 -10.61
N PHE A 68 13.78 5.95 -9.45
CA PHE A 68 14.68 4.96 -8.83
C PHE A 68 14.07 3.57 -8.71
N GLY A 69 12.88 3.36 -9.27
CA GLY A 69 12.21 2.08 -9.23
C GLY A 69 10.73 2.17 -9.58
N SER A 70 10.02 1.08 -9.32
CA SER A 70 8.58 1.06 -9.45
C SER A 70 7.95 0.11 -8.45
N VAL A 71 6.72 0.42 -8.05
CA VAL A 71 5.86 -0.47 -7.27
C VAL A 71 4.67 -0.82 -8.14
N ALA A 72 4.45 -2.12 -8.36
CA ALA A 72 3.28 -2.63 -9.05
C ALA A 72 2.37 -3.35 -8.06
N LEU A 73 1.07 -3.14 -8.21
CA LEU A 73 0.04 -3.74 -7.37
C LEU A 73 -1.12 -4.18 -8.24
N ARG A 74 -1.83 -5.21 -7.76
CA ARG A 74 -3.08 -5.67 -8.34
C ARG A 74 -4.23 -5.18 -7.48
N GLY A 75 -5.27 -4.65 -8.12
CA GLY A 75 -6.44 -4.08 -7.46
C GLY A 75 -7.22 -5.11 -6.62
N ALA A 76 -8.02 -4.61 -5.68
CA ALA A 76 -8.89 -5.43 -4.85
C ALA A 76 -9.87 -6.22 -5.75
N GLY A 77 -9.90 -7.55 -5.57
CA GLY A 77 -10.60 -8.50 -6.45
C GLY A 77 -9.65 -9.34 -7.32
N GLY A 78 -8.43 -8.86 -7.58
CA GLY A 78 -7.35 -9.65 -8.15
C GLY A 78 -6.51 -10.28 -7.04
N GLY A 79 -7.02 -11.29 -6.34
CA GLY A 79 -6.23 -12.05 -5.37
C GLY A 79 -4.94 -12.60 -5.98
N LEU A 80 -4.03 -13.12 -5.15
CA LEU A 80 -2.82 -13.83 -5.60
C LEU A 80 -3.14 -15.13 -6.39
N GLY A 81 -4.43 -15.41 -6.67
CA GLY A 81 -4.89 -16.68 -7.20
C GLY A 81 -4.71 -17.76 -6.14
N ALA A 82 -4.18 -18.92 -6.54
CA ALA A 82 -3.91 -20.05 -5.66
C ALA A 82 -2.62 -19.93 -4.82
N LEU A 83 -1.92 -18.79 -4.85
CA LEU A 83 -0.74 -18.56 -4.00
C LEU A 83 -1.16 -18.33 -2.55
N ALA A 84 -1.29 -19.42 -1.80
CA ALA A 84 -1.37 -19.40 -0.35
C ALA A 84 0.06 -19.34 0.21
N VAL A 85 0.33 -18.34 1.06
CA VAL A 85 1.58 -18.24 1.83
C VAL A 85 1.21 -18.42 3.30
N THR A 86 1.75 -19.45 3.92
CA THR A 86 1.61 -19.71 5.36
C THR A 86 2.94 -19.42 6.04
N VAL A 87 2.94 -18.61 7.09
CA VAL A 87 4.13 -18.43 7.94
C VAL A 87 4.27 -19.67 8.82
N GLN A 88 5.34 -20.44 8.61
CA GLN A 88 5.79 -21.42 9.59
C GLN A 88 6.63 -20.71 10.64
N ARG A 89 6.30 -20.89 11.92
CA ARG A 89 7.28 -20.62 13.00
C ARG A 89 8.32 -21.74 12.94
N ALA A 90 9.59 -21.35 12.96
CA ALA A 90 10.71 -22.25 13.21
C ALA A 90 10.70 -22.75 14.66
#